data_AF-A0A3N5PSX7-F1
#
_entry.id   AF-A0A3N5PSX7-F1
#
_cell.length_a   1.000
_cell.length_b   1.000
_cell.length_c   1.000
_cell.angle_alpha   90.00
_cell.angle_beta   90.00
_cell.angle_gamma   90.00
#
_symmetry.space_group_name_H-M   'P 1'
#
loop_
_entity.id
_entity.type
_entity.pdbx_description
1 polymer ?
#
loop_
_entity_poly.entity_id
_entity_poly.type
_entity_poly.pdbx_seq_one_letter_code
_entity_poly.pdbx_strand_id
1 'polypeptide(L)' 'NIAEGYGRGTRKDYKRFLQVARGSLYELETQLLLAEEMKFLPASTAAALAQNTTECSRMFHGLLKALVDD' A
#
# COMPACT_ATOMS: atom_id res chain seq x y z
N ASN A 1 3.21 -10.24 0.57
CA ASN A 1 3.84 -9.28 1.50
C ASN A 1 3.18 -9.22 2.88
N ILE A 2 1.96 -8.70 3.08
CA ILE A 2 1.36 -8.57 4.44
C ILE A 2 1.27 -9.91 5.18
N ALA A 3 0.49 -10.87 4.63
CA ALA A 3 0.31 -12.19 5.24
C ALA A 3 1.63 -12.98 5.33
N GLU A 4 2.47 -12.87 4.29
CA GLU A 4 3.78 -13.51 4.27
C GLU A 4 4.67 -12.99 5.40
N GLY A 5 4.73 -11.68 5.62
CA GLY A 5 5.49 -11.07 6.70
C GLY A 5 4.99 -11.47 8.08
N TYR A 6 3.67 -11.51 8.25
CA TYR A 6 3.05 -11.94 9.50
C TYR A 6 3.45 -13.38 9.87
N GLY A 7 3.56 -14.27 8.88
CA GLY A 7 3.96 -15.66 9.07
C GLY A 7 5.45 -15.89 9.41
N ARG A 8 6.31 -14.86 9.39
CA ARG A 8 7.76 -15.01 9.63
C ARG A 8 8.15 -15.03 11.12
N GLY A 9 7.21 -14.83 12.03
CA GLY A 9 7.40 -15.06 13.47
C GLY A 9 8.18 -13.98 14.24
N THR A 10 8.71 -12.94 13.58
CA THR A 10 9.35 -11.81 14.26
C THR A 10 8.75 -10.47 13.83
N ARG A 11 8.66 -9.50 14.75
CA ARG A 11 8.24 -8.12 14.43
C ARG A 11 9.14 -7.46 13.38
N LYS A 12 10.45 -7.73 13.44
CA LYS A 12 11.44 -7.21 12.49
C LYS A 12 11.16 -7.68 11.07
N ASP A 13 10.92 -8.97 10.89
CA ASP A 13 10.56 -9.50 9.57
C ASP A 13 9.21 -8.97 9.12
N TYR A 14 8.21 -8.92 10.01
CA TYR A 14 6.90 -8.39 9.63
C TYR A 14 7.02 -6.94 9.13
N LYS A 15 7.76 -6.08 9.82
CA LYS A 15 8.03 -4.70 9.42
C LYS A 15 8.70 -4.61 8.04
N ARG A 16 9.71 -5.45 7.78
CA ARG A 16 10.38 -5.52 6.46
C ARG A 16 9.39 -5.84 5.34
N PHE A 17 8.54 -6.86 5.53
CA PHE A 17 7.55 -7.24 4.54
C PHE A 17 6.44 -6.19 4.36
N LEU A 18 6.05 -5.49 5.43
CA LEU A 18 5.12 -4.36 5.33
C LEU A 18 5.71 -3.18 4.56
N GLN A 19 7.02 -2.92 4.68
CA GLN A 19 7.71 -1.92 3.85
C GLN A 19 7.67 -2.29 2.37
N VAL A 20 7.87 -3.58 2.02
CA VAL A 20 7.72 -4.06 0.65
C VAL A 20 6.27 -3.90 0.17
N ALA A 21 5.28 -4.27 0.99
CA ALA A 21 3.87 -4.10 0.65
C ALA A 21 3.50 -2.62 0.38
N ARG A 22 4.03 -1.70 1.18
CA ARG A 22 3.86 -0.25 0.99
C ARG A 22 4.55 0.26 -0.29
N GLY A 23 5.72 -0.29 -0.62
CA GLY A 23 6.38 0.00 -1.89
C GLY A 23 5.52 -0.39 -3.10
N SER A 24 4.96 -1.61 -3.08
CA SER A 24 4.02 -2.05 -4.13
C SER A 24 2.76 -1.19 -4.22
N LEU A 25 2.28 -0.64 -3.10
CA LEU A 25 1.15 0.30 -3.11
C LEU A 25 1.52 1.62 -3.82
N TYR A 26 2.71 2.17 -3.58
CA TYR A 26 3.18 3.38 -4.26
C TYR A 26 3.39 3.18 -5.76
N GLU A 27 3.86 2.01 -6.16
CA GLU A 27 3.92 1.62 -7.57
C GLU A 27 2.52 1.60 -8.21
N LEU A 28 1.53 1.03 -7.52
CA LEU A 28 0.15 1.01 -7.99
C LEU A 28 -0.47 2.41 -8.07
N GLU A 29 -0.25 3.26 -7.06
CA GLU A 29 -0.69 4.66 -7.08
C GLU A 29 -0.13 5.40 -8.30
N THR A 30 1.15 5.19 -8.63
CA THR A 30 1.79 5.77 -9.81
C THR A 30 1.17 5.25 -11.11
N GLN A 31 0.93 3.94 -11.20
CA GLN A 31 0.27 3.33 -12.37
C GLN A 31 -1.17 3.83 -12.55
N LEU A 32 -1.92 4.06 -11.47
CA LEU A 32 -3.26 4.63 -11.52
C LEU A 32 -3.26 6.06 -12.06
N LEU A 33 -2.31 6.90 -11.62
CA LEU A 33 -2.15 8.26 -12.14
C LEU A 33 -1.89 8.25 -13.65
N LEU A 34 -0.96 7.39 -14.11
CA LEU A 34 -0.66 7.25 -15.54
C LEU A 34 -1.86 6.72 -16.32
N ALA A 35 -2.58 5.74 -15.77
CA ALA A 35 -3.73 5.13 -16.43
C ALA A 35 -4.91 6.11 -16.55
N GLU A 36 -5.11 6.99 -15.57
CA GLU A 36 -6.06 8.10 -15.64
C GLU A 36 -5.67 9.09 -16.76
N GLU A 37 -4.40 9.53 -16.78
CA GLU A 37 -3.91 10.50 -17.76
C GLU A 37 -3.98 9.97 -19.20
N MET A 38 -3.68 8.69 -19.38
CA MET A 38 -3.80 7.98 -20.67
C MET A 38 -5.24 7.55 -21.00
N LYS A 39 -6.21 7.84 -20.13
CA LYS A 39 -7.64 7.49 -20.28
C LYS A 39 -7.88 6.00 -20.50
N PHE A 40 -7.09 5.15 -19.84
CA PHE A 40 -7.24 3.69 -19.89
C PHE A 40 -8.41 3.17 -19.05
N LEU A 41 -8.94 4.01 -18.14
CA LEU A 41 -10.12 3.73 -17.35
C LEU A 41 -10.98 5.00 -17.20
N PRO A 42 -12.29 4.85 -16.90
CA PRO A 42 -13.14 6.00 -16.60
C PRO A 42 -12.62 6.78 -15.39
N ALA A 43 -12.74 8.12 -15.43
CA ALA A 43 -12.29 8.99 -14.34
C ALA A 43 -12.95 8.65 -12.99
N SER A 44 -14.22 8.23 -13.01
CA SER A 44 -14.92 7.76 -11.79
C SER A 44 -14.29 6.50 -11.19
N THR A 45 -13.85 5.57 -12.03
CA THR A 45 -13.12 4.37 -11.61
C THR A 45 -11.73 4.73 -11.08
N ALA A 46 -11.01 5.63 -11.74
CA ALA A 46 -9.70 6.08 -11.29
C ALA A 46 -9.78 6.75 -9.91
N ALA A 47 -10.76 7.64 -9.71
CA ALA A 47 -11.00 8.30 -8.44
C ALA A 47 -11.35 7.30 -7.32
N ALA A 48 -12.20 6.32 -7.59
CA ALA A 48 -12.54 5.29 -6.61
C ALA A 48 -11.32 4.42 -6.22
N LEU A 49 -10.50 4.04 -7.21
CA LEU A 49 -9.27 3.28 -6.95
C LEU A 49 -8.25 4.12 -6.17
N ALA A 50 -8.08 5.40 -6.49
CA ALA A 50 -7.20 6.31 -5.76
C ALA A 50 -7.64 6.54 -4.30
N GLN A 51 -8.94 6.55 -4.03
CA GLN A 51 -9.46 6.58 -2.66
C GLN A 51 -9.09 5.31 -1.89
N ASN A 52 -9.24 4.14 -2.51
CA ASN A 52 -8.87 2.87 -1.91
C ASN A 52 -7.37 2.80 -1.60
N THR A 53 -6.51 3.23 -2.53
CA THR A 53 -5.05 3.25 -2.29
C THR A 53 -4.70 4.23 -1.16
N THR A 54 -5.34 5.38 -1.10
CA THR A 54 -5.17 6.35 0.00
C THR A 54 -5.57 5.76 1.36
N GLU A 55 -6.65 4.98 1.42
CA GLU A 55 -7.04 4.26 2.63
C GLU A 55 -5.98 3.22 3.03
N CYS A 56 -5.53 2.39 2.08
CA CYS A 56 -4.46 1.42 2.33
C CYS A 56 -3.17 2.11 2.81
N SER A 57 -2.79 3.25 2.23
CA SER A 57 -1.62 4.05 2.62
C SER A 57 -1.72 4.51 4.08
N ARG A 58 -2.91 4.95 4.53
CA ARG A 58 -3.17 5.30 5.94
C ARG A 58 -3.08 4.08 6.86
N MET A 59 -3.62 2.93 6.45
CA MET A 59 -3.53 1.69 7.22
C MET A 59 -2.07 1.23 7.38
N PHE A 60 -1.27 1.27 6.31
CA PHE A 60 0.16 0.96 6.36
C PHE A 60 0.92 1.92 7.28
N HIS A 61 0.63 3.21 7.22
CA HIS A 61 1.24 4.19 8.11
C HIS A 61 0.95 3.88 9.59
N GLY A 62 -0.32 3.67 9.94
CA GLY A 62 -0.73 3.33 11.30
C GLY A 62 -0.10 2.03 11.80
N LEU A 63 -0.12 0.98 10.97
CA LEU A 63 0.44 -0.32 11.33
C LEU A 63 1.97 -0.27 11.49
N LEU A 64 2.69 0.39 10.57
CA LEU A 64 4.13 0.52 10.66
C LEU A 64 4.54 1.34 11.88
N LYS A 65 3.79 2.40 12.22
CA LYS A 65 4.02 3.19 13.44
C LYS A 65 3.87 2.33 14.70
N ALA A 66 2.79 1.54 14.79
CA ALA A 66 2.55 0.65 15.93
C ALA A 66 3.62 -0.44 16.12
N LEU A 67 4.42 -0.73 15.09
CA LEU A 67 5.52 -1.69 15.13
C LEU A 67 6.89 -1.03 15.40
N VAL A 68 6.97 0.30 15.53
CA VAL A 68 8.21 1.04 15.82
C VAL A 68 8.39 1.26 17.33
N ASP A 69 7.31 1.32 18.11
CA ASP A 69 7.32 1.74 19.52
C ASP A 69 7.68 0.60 20.53
N ASP A 70 8.72 -0.19 20.26
CA ASP A 70 9.40 -1.08 21.24
C ASP A 70 10.89 -0.72 21.35
#